data_AF-A0A831TIM5-F1
#
_entry.id   AF-A0A831TIM5-F1
#
_cell.length_a   1.000
_cell.length_b   1.000
_cell.length_c   1.000
_cell.angle_alpha   90.00
_cell.angle_beta   90.00
_cell.angle_gamma   90.00
#
_symmetry.space_group_name_H-M   'P 1'
#
loop_
_entity.id
_entity.type
_entity.pdbx_description
1 polymer ?
#
loop_
_entity_poly.entity_id
_entity_poly.type
_entity_poly.pdbx_seq_one_letter_code
_entity_poly.pdbx_strand_id
1 'polypeptide(L)'
;MPKKAMGTRLKIGANHIAGLTSISGIERSADTIEVTTLESADNHREYIQGLKDGGEVSISGFFEPGDTNGQVAMNTLFDSGAVTPFSILFPSELGAEWTFSAVVTGFTTGAEMEDAASFEATIKVTGKPVLGLTASGGLTALSLAGTGGTLSPTFANSTYYYSFGGVSATSITVTATAASHTLKLYADGVYVQDLTSGSASAAIALTLNVGKKLTILAYESGKTTKIYEIIAIKTT
;
A
#
# COMPACT_ATOMS: atom_id res chain seq x y z
N MET A 1 -14.71 -13.34 -19.05
CA MET A 1 -13.60 -13.51 -20.00
C MET A 1 -12.30 -13.42 -19.23
N PRO A 2 -11.29 -14.27 -19.50
CA PRO A 2 -9.97 -14.17 -18.86
C PRO A 2 -9.31 -12.85 -19.27
N LYS A 3 -8.72 -12.13 -18.29
CA LYS A 3 -8.00 -10.86 -18.52
C LYS A 3 -6.52 -11.03 -18.19
N LYS A 4 -5.66 -10.24 -18.83
CA LYS A 4 -4.21 -10.29 -18.60
C LYS A 4 -3.89 -9.77 -17.18
N ALA A 5 -3.00 -10.45 -16.48
CA ALA A 5 -2.49 -10.02 -15.17
C ALA A 5 -1.40 -8.94 -15.27
N MET A 6 -0.97 -8.60 -16.50
CA MET A 6 0.05 -7.57 -16.76
C MET A 6 -0.41 -6.22 -16.21
N GLY A 7 0.41 -5.60 -15.38
CA GLY A 7 0.10 -4.35 -14.68
C GLY A 7 -0.30 -4.53 -13.21
N THR A 8 -0.33 -5.77 -12.69
CA THR A 8 -0.45 -6.02 -11.25
C THR A 8 0.77 -5.46 -10.53
N ARG A 9 0.55 -4.70 -9.45
CA ARG A 9 1.61 -4.08 -8.65
C ARG A 9 1.43 -4.43 -7.18
N LEU A 10 2.48 -4.94 -6.56
CA LEU A 10 2.56 -5.04 -5.11
C LEU A 10 3.09 -3.72 -4.54
N LYS A 11 2.41 -3.20 -3.52
CA LYS A 11 2.75 -1.95 -2.84
C LYS A 11 3.02 -2.14 -1.36
N ILE A 12 3.97 -1.36 -0.86
CA ILE A 12 4.27 -1.16 0.55
C ILE A 12 3.90 0.27 0.87
N GLY A 13 2.74 0.46 1.53
CA GLY A 13 2.20 1.80 1.73
C GLY A 13 1.94 2.54 0.40
N ALA A 14 2.67 3.64 0.15
CA ALA A 14 2.58 4.41 -1.10
C ALA A 14 3.45 3.87 -2.24
N ASN A 15 4.48 3.10 -1.91
CA ASN A 15 5.53 2.71 -2.86
C ASN A 15 5.19 1.37 -3.50
N HIS A 16 5.54 1.22 -4.78
CA HIS A 16 5.44 -0.06 -5.47
C HIS A 16 6.82 -0.72 -5.51
N ILE A 17 6.85 -2.05 -5.54
CA ILE A 17 8.09 -2.80 -5.68
C ILE A 17 8.38 -2.94 -7.18
N ALA A 18 9.57 -2.53 -7.60
CA ALA A 18 10.01 -2.59 -8.98
C ALA A 18 10.47 -4.01 -9.39
N GLY A 19 10.55 -4.27 -10.69
CA GLY A 19 11.16 -5.48 -11.24
C GLY A 19 10.38 -6.79 -11.07
N LEU A 20 9.15 -6.79 -10.52
CA LEU A 20 8.38 -8.01 -10.28
C LEU A 20 7.87 -8.65 -11.57
N THR A 21 8.15 -9.94 -11.73
CA THR A 21 7.67 -10.78 -12.84
C THR A 21 6.53 -11.70 -12.41
N SER A 22 6.46 -12.05 -11.13
CA SER A 22 5.42 -12.89 -10.55
C SER A 22 5.01 -12.40 -9.16
N ILE A 23 3.71 -12.46 -8.89
CA ILE A 23 3.10 -12.20 -7.59
C ILE A 23 2.11 -13.33 -7.35
N SER A 24 2.33 -14.14 -6.31
CA SER A 24 1.40 -15.20 -5.95
C SER A 24 0.08 -14.61 -5.42
N GLY A 25 -1.01 -15.37 -5.56
CA GLY A 25 -2.27 -15.02 -4.91
C GLY A 25 -2.18 -15.17 -3.39
N ILE A 26 -3.20 -14.66 -2.70
CA ILE A 26 -3.38 -14.89 -1.26
C ILE A 26 -4.05 -16.25 -1.06
N GLU A 27 -3.32 -17.22 -0.53
CA GLU A 27 -3.83 -18.56 -0.23
C GLU A 27 -4.44 -18.62 1.16
N ARG A 28 -5.74 -18.35 1.25
CA ARG A 28 -6.45 -18.37 2.53
C ARG A 28 -6.73 -19.81 2.96
N SER A 29 -6.19 -20.21 4.10
CA SER A 29 -6.53 -21.47 4.76
C SER A 29 -7.22 -21.23 6.10
N ALA A 30 -7.91 -22.24 6.60
CA ALA A 30 -8.50 -22.21 7.94
C ALA A 30 -8.29 -23.57 8.58
N ASP A 31 -7.90 -23.56 9.84
CA ASP A 31 -7.80 -24.79 10.62
C ASP A 31 -9.19 -25.41 10.79
N THR A 32 -9.24 -26.73 10.91
CA THR A 32 -10.44 -27.47 11.23
C THR A 32 -10.27 -28.16 12.58
N ILE A 33 -11.23 -27.96 13.48
CA ILE A 33 -11.30 -28.66 14.76
C ILE A 33 -12.33 -29.76 14.58
N GLU A 34 -11.89 -31.01 14.63
CA GLU A 34 -12.79 -32.16 14.58
C GLU A 34 -13.56 -32.26 15.91
N VAL A 35 -14.90 -32.31 15.82
CA VAL A 35 -15.82 -32.39 16.96
C VAL A 35 -16.76 -33.60 16.87
N THR A 36 -16.36 -34.61 16.11
CA THR A 36 -17.11 -35.86 15.93
C THR A 36 -17.48 -36.47 17.30
N THR A 37 -18.76 -36.72 17.52
CA THR A 37 -19.28 -37.34 18.76
C THR A 37 -19.75 -38.78 18.49
N LEU A 38 -20.03 -39.54 19.54
CA LEU A 38 -20.63 -40.89 19.40
C LEU A 38 -22.08 -40.85 18.90
N GLU A 39 -22.72 -39.68 18.93
CA GLU A 39 -24.06 -39.46 18.37
C GLU A 39 -24.01 -38.99 16.90
N SER A 40 -22.81 -38.72 16.37
CA SER A 40 -22.63 -38.31 14.97
C SER A 40 -23.06 -39.45 14.04
N ALA A 41 -24.18 -39.24 13.35
CA ALA A 41 -24.77 -40.22 12.48
C ALA A 41 -23.90 -40.50 11.24
N ASP A 42 -24.07 -41.69 10.66
CA ASP A 42 -23.52 -42.08 9.36
C ASP A 42 -21.98 -42.16 9.25
N ASN A 43 -21.23 -42.22 10.38
CA ASN A 43 -19.76 -42.28 10.40
C ASN A 43 -19.06 -41.09 9.70
N HIS A 44 -19.71 -39.93 9.65
CA HIS A 44 -19.12 -38.73 9.10
C HIS A 44 -18.44 -37.91 10.18
N ARG A 45 -17.24 -37.40 9.86
CA ARG A 45 -16.53 -36.48 10.75
C ARG A 45 -17.19 -35.12 10.73
N GLU A 46 -17.42 -34.55 11.92
CA GLU A 46 -17.94 -33.19 12.08
C GLU A 46 -16.79 -32.24 12.41
N TYR A 47 -16.78 -31.05 11.80
CA TYR A 47 -15.72 -30.07 11.98
C TYR A 47 -16.28 -28.68 12.29
N ILE A 48 -15.62 -27.98 13.21
CA ILE A 48 -15.79 -26.54 13.44
C ILE A 48 -14.60 -25.80 12.80
N GLN A 49 -14.86 -24.65 12.19
CA GLN A 49 -13.80 -23.80 11.63
C GLN A 49 -12.98 -23.15 12.76
N GLY A 50 -11.69 -23.45 12.78
CA GLY A 50 -10.69 -22.89 13.70
C GLY A 50 -10.15 -21.54 13.23
N LEU A 51 -8.90 -21.24 13.58
CA LEU A 51 -8.25 -20.00 13.21
C LEU A 51 -8.04 -19.91 11.69
N LYS A 52 -8.16 -18.71 11.14
CA LYS A 52 -7.94 -18.44 9.71
C LYS A 52 -6.53 -17.93 9.53
N ASP A 53 -5.77 -18.60 8.68
CA ASP A 53 -4.50 -18.09 8.21
C ASP A 53 -4.72 -17.27 6.92
N GLY A 54 -4.08 -16.11 6.87
CA GLY A 54 -4.07 -15.28 5.67
C GLY A 54 -3.22 -15.87 4.55
N GLY A 55 -2.42 -16.90 4.86
CA GLY A 55 -1.51 -17.54 3.93
C GLY A 55 -0.22 -16.75 3.75
N GLU A 56 0.47 -17.04 2.65
CA GLU A 56 1.73 -16.38 2.28
C GLU A 56 1.64 -15.85 0.86
N VAL A 57 2.27 -14.70 0.62
CA VAL A 57 2.44 -14.11 -0.70
C VAL A 57 3.91 -14.22 -1.06
N SER A 58 4.20 -14.99 -2.10
CA SER A 58 5.53 -15.10 -2.69
C SER A 58 5.64 -14.21 -3.91
N ILE A 59 6.72 -13.45 -3.99
CA ILE A 59 7.03 -12.59 -5.13
C ILE A 59 8.39 -12.97 -5.71
N SER A 60 8.50 -12.87 -7.03
CA SER A 60 9.76 -13.03 -7.73
C SER A 60 9.90 -12.00 -8.87
N GLY A 61 11.14 -11.67 -9.20
CA GLY A 61 11.48 -10.63 -10.15
C GLY A 61 12.96 -10.45 -10.37
N PHE A 62 13.31 -9.30 -10.92
CA PHE A 62 14.70 -8.86 -11.09
C PHE A 62 15.14 -7.98 -9.94
N PHE A 63 16.38 -8.15 -9.50
CA PHE A 63 16.96 -7.33 -8.45
C PHE A 63 17.30 -5.93 -8.98
N GLU A 64 16.69 -4.91 -8.38
CA GLU A 64 16.90 -3.51 -8.73
C GLU A 64 17.44 -2.76 -7.49
N PRO A 65 18.77 -2.59 -7.35
CA PRO A 65 19.36 -1.96 -6.16
C PRO A 65 19.00 -0.48 -6.02
N GLY A 66 18.52 0.16 -7.09
CA GLY A 66 18.01 1.53 -7.06
C GLY A 66 16.63 1.67 -6.39
N ASP A 67 15.91 0.57 -6.19
CA ASP A 67 14.59 0.57 -5.56
C ASP A 67 14.68 0.63 -4.03
N THR A 68 15.09 1.81 -3.55
CA THR A 68 15.25 2.14 -2.12
C THR A 68 13.94 1.99 -1.32
N ASN A 69 12.80 2.27 -1.95
CA ASN A 69 11.50 2.32 -1.30
C ASN A 69 10.64 1.04 -1.49
N GLY A 70 11.10 0.10 -2.33
CA GLY A 70 10.49 -1.21 -2.54
C GLY A 70 11.39 -2.36 -2.08
N GLN A 71 12.33 -2.81 -2.91
CA GLN A 71 13.20 -3.97 -2.59
C GLN A 71 14.09 -3.76 -1.36
N VAL A 72 14.72 -2.58 -1.20
CA VAL A 72 15.53 -2.29 0.00
C VAL A 72 14.65 -2.15 1.25
N ALA A 73 13.45 -1.59 1.09
CA ALA A 73 12.46 -1.55 2.17
C ALA A 73 12.05 -2.97 2.60
N MET A 74 11.89 -3.92 1.66
CA MET A 74 11.62 -5.33 2.00
C MET A 74 12.73 -5.98 2.82
N ASN A 75 13.99 -5.74 2.48
CA ASN A 75 15.10 -6.25 3.29
C ASN A 75 15.08 -5.65 4.71
N THR A 76 14.80 -4.35 4.82
CA THR A 76 14.66 -3.68 6.13
C THR A 76 13.49 -4.23 6.95
N LEU A 77 12.38 -4.57 6.29
CA LEU A 77 11.22 -5.19 6.93
C LEU A 77 11.50 -6.63 7.36
N PHE A 78 12.31 -7.37 6.61
CA PHE A 78 12.79 -8.68 6.99
C PHE A 78 13.65 -8.60 8.27
N ASP A 79 14.60 -7.65 8.33
CA ASP A 79 15.46 -7.46 9.50
C ASP A 79 14.70 -6.98 10.74
N SER A 80 13.67 -6.16 10.56
CA SER A 80 12.88 -5.60 11.68
C SER A 80 11.73 -6.50 12.13
N GLY A 81 11.23 -7.39 11.29
CA GLY A 81 10.05 -8.21 11.56
C GLY A 81 8.75 -7.41 11.77
N ALA A 82 8.72 -6.15 11.34
CA ALA A 82 7.61 -5.24 11.60
C ALA A 82 6.37 -5.60 10.74
N VAL A 83 5.21 -5.68 11.39
CA VAL A 83 3.93 -5.87 10.70
C VAL A 83 3.61 -4.64 9.86
N THR A 84 3.63 -4.79 8.54
CA THR A 84 3.47 -3.69 7.59
C THR A 84 2.26 -3.92 6.70
N PRO A 85 1.48 -2.87 6.38
CA PRO A 85 0.38 -2.99 5.43
C PRO A 85 0.90 -3.08 3.99
N PHE A 86 0.47 -4.12 3.29
CA PHE A 86 0.71 -4.36 1.86
C PHE A 86 -0.59 -4.25 1.07
N SER A 87 -0.46 -3.88 -0.20
CA SER A 87 -1.57 -4.00 -1.14
C SER A 87 -1.16 -4.57 -2.50
N ILE A 88 -1.95 -5.49 -3.03
CA ILE A 88 -1.83 -6.00 -4.40
C ILE A 88 -2.88 -5.29 -5.24
N LEU A 89 -2.43 -4.35 -6.06
CA LEU A 89 -3.28 -3.63 -6.99
C LEU A 89 -3.32 -4.39 -8.31
N PHE A 90 -4.49 -4.92 -8.67
CA PHE A 90 -4.70 -5.48 -10.00
C PHE A 90 -4.87 -4.36 -11.05
N PRO A 91 -4.67 -4.67 -12.34
CA PRO A 91 -4.94 -3.75 -13.44
C PRO A 91 -6.34 -3.12 -13.33
N SER A 92 -6.48 -1.89 -13.82
CA SER A 92 -7.76 -1.15 -13.81
C SER A 92 -8.90 -1.90 -14.49
N GLU A 93 -8.58 -2.78 -15.44
CA GLU A 93 -9.54 -3.66 -16.10
C GLU A 93 -10.18 -4.70 -15.16
N LEU A 94 -9.47 -5.11 -14.10
CA LEU A 94 -9.96 -6.01 -13.06
C LEU A 94 -10.59 -5.23 -11.90
N GLY A 95 -10.16 -3.99 -11.65
CA GLY A 95 -10.76 -3.10 -10.66
C GLY A 95 -10.69 -3.62 -9.23
N ALA A 96 -9.76 -4.53 -8.96
CA ALA A 96 -9.62 -5.22 -7.69
C ALA A 96 -8.34 -4.80 -6.97
N GLU A 97 -8.39 -4.75 -5.64
CA GLU A 97 -7.22 -4.54 -4.78
C GLU A 97 -7.30 -5.44 -3.57
N TRP A 98 -6.25 -6.22 -3.31
CA TRP A 98 -6.09 -6.87 -2.01
C TRP A 98 -5.37 -5.92 -1.07
N THR A 99 -5.90 -5.78 0.14
CA THR A 99 -5.26 -5.05 1.23
C THR A 99 -5.09 -5.99 2.42
N PHE A 100 -3.88 -6.07 2.95
CA PHE A 100 -3.55 -6.99 4.03
C PHE A 100 -2.35 -6.48 4.84
N SER A 101 -2.22 -6.92 6.08
CA SER A 101 -1.00 -6.70 6.85
C SER A 101 -0.15 -7.95 6.76
N ALA A 102 1.17 -7.82 6.71
CA ALA A 102 2.06 -8.96 6.62
C ALA A 102 3.45 -8.66 7.19
N VAL A 103 4.21 -9.72 7.40
CA VAL A 103 5.63 -9.68 7.78
C VAL A 103 6.43 -10.37 6.69
N VAL A 104 7.58 -9.80 6.33
CA VAL A 104 8.50 -10.41 5.37
C VAL A 104 9.26 -11.53 6.08
N THR A 105 9.10 -12.76 5.61
CA THR A 105 9.69 -13.96 6.22
C THR A 105 10.77 -14.60 5.36
N GLY A 106 10.93 -14.15 4.12
CA GLY A 106 12.00 -14.58 3.23
C GLY A 106 12.42 -13.45 2.31
N PHE A 107 13.72 -13.32 2.09
CA PHE A 107 14.31 -12.41 1.12
C PHE A 107 15.54 -13.12 0.54
N THR A 108 15.57 -13.32 -0.77
CA THR A 108 16.68 -13.96 -1.48
C THR A 108 17.04 -13.15 -2.72
N THR A 109 18.34 -13.13 -3.04
CA THR A 109 18.85 -12.57 -4.28
C THR A 109 19.80 -13.57 -4.91
N GLY A 110 19.71 -13.72 -6.22
CA GLY A 110 20.57 -14.61 -7.01
C GLY A 110 21.28 -13.83 -8.11
N ALA A 111 22.51 -14.23 -8.42
CA ALA A 111 23.24 -13.71 -9.57
C ALA A 111 24.04 -14.84 -10.19
N GLU A 112 23.69 -15.23 -11.42
CA GLU A 112 24.43 -16.24 -12.18
C GLU A 112 25.24 -15.56 -13.30
N MET A 113 26.29 -16.21 -13.79
CA MET A 113 27.29 -15.60 -14.70
C MET A 113 26.68 -15.10 -16.02
N GLU A 114 25.61 -15.72 -16.49
CA GLU A 114 24.98 -15.44 -17.79
C GLU A 114 23.55 -14.89 -17.67
N ASP A 115 23.02 -14.72 -16.45
CA ASP A 115 21.63 -14.32 -16.20
C ASP A 115 21.50 -13.01 -15.41
N ALA A 116 20.35 -12.35 -15.56
CA ALA A 116 20.02 -11.16 -14.79
C ALA A 116 19.83 -11.50 -13.30
N ALA A 117 20.23 -10.60 -12.41
CA ALA A 117 20.09 -10.81 -10.98
C ALA A 117 18.62 -11.03 -10.59
N SER A 118 18.34 -12.15 -9.92
CA SER A 118 17.00 -12.51 -9.47
C SER A 118 16.74 -11.97 -8.06
N PHE A 119 15.47 -11.65 -7.81
CA PHE A 119 14.96 -11.23 -6.52
C PHE A 119 13.74 -12.08 -6.17
N GLU A 120 13.72 -12.66 -4.98
CA GLU A 120 12.52 -13.31 -4.44
C GLU A 120 12.28 -12.89 -3.00
N ALA A 121 11.00 -12.79 -2.61
CA ALA A 121 10.63 -12.57 -1.24
C ALA A 121 9.34 -13.30 -0.86
N THR A 122 9.26 -13.71 0.39
CA THR A 122 8.08 -14.36 0.97
C THR A 122 7.50 -13.47 2.05
N ILE A 123 6.19 -13.23 1.96
CA ILE A 123 5.45 -12.31 2.81
C ILE A 123 4.34 -13.09 3.51
N LYS A 124 4.48 -13.30 4.81
CA LYS A 124 3.47 -14.02 5.61
C LYS A 124 2.35 -13.07 6.03
N VAL A 125 1.13 -13.35 5.58
CA VAL A 125 -0.04 -12.50 5.84
C VAL A 125 -0.47 -12.66 7.29
N THR A 126 -0.71 -11.54 7.96
CA THR A 126 -1.27 -11.48 9.31
C THR A 126 -2.58 -10.71 9.33
N GLY A 127 -3.55 -11.23 10.09
CA GLY A 127 -4.90 -10.68 10.15
C GLY A 127 -5.76 -11.04 8.94
N LYS A 128 -6.87 -10.31 8.76
CA LYS A 128 -7.86 -10.59 7.72
C LYS A 128 -7.49 -9.86 6.42
N PRO A 129 -7.08 -10.55 5.34
CA PRO A 129 -6.94 -9.91 4.04
C PRO A 129 -8.33 -9.49 3.52
N VAL A 130 -8.40 -8.29 2.95
CA VAL A 130 -9.63 -7.68 2.45
C VAL A 130 -9.49 -7.42 0.95
N LEU A 131 -10.43 -7.97 0.19
CA LEU A 131 -10.55 -7.73 -1.24
C LEU A 131 -11.51 -6.56 -1.48
N GLY A 132 -10.99 -5.48 -2.04
CA GLY A 132 -11.77 -4.36 -2.54
C GLY A 132 -12.14 -4.57 -4.02
N LEU A 133 -13.43 -4.48 -4.33
CA LEU A 133 -13.96 -4.59 -5.71
C LEU A 133 -14.63 -3.30 -6.18
N THR A 134 -14.71 -2.29 -5.31
CA THR A 134 -15.30 -0.98 -5.59
C THR A 134 -14.33 0.11 -5.17
N ALA A 135 -14.32 1.24 -5.89
CA ALA A 135 -13.43 2.35 -5.56
C ALA A 135 -13.85 3.06 -4.27
N SER A 136 -12.86 3.43 -3.46
CA SER A 136 -13.06 4.26 -2.27
C SER A 136 -13.82 5.55 -2.58
N GLY A 137 -14.61 6.04 -1.61
CA GLY A 137 -15.21 7.37 -1.67
C GLY A 137 -14.18 8.48 -1.91
N GLY A 138 -12.96 8.32 -1.40
CA GLY A 138 -11.87 9.29 -1.57
C GLY A 138 -11.98 10.48 -0.62
N LEU A 139 -11.22 11.53 -0.92
CA LEU A 139 -11.25 12.76 -0.14
C LEU A 139 -12.51 13.59 -0.45
N THR A 140 -13.00 14.31 0.55
CA THR A 140 -14.05 15.33 0.43
C THR A 140 -13.48 16.75 0.50
N ALA A 141 -12.27 16.92 1.03
CA ALA A 141 -11.51 18.16 0.93
C ALA A 141 -10.00 17.88 0.99
N LEU A 142 -9.22 18.74 0.35
CA LEU A 142 -7.76 18.78 0.46
C LEU A 142 -7.32 20.24 0.49
N SER A 143 -6.54 20.60 1.49
CA SER A 143 -5.87 21.90 1.57
C SER A 143 -4.46 21.74 2.10
N LEU A 144 -3.58 22.63 1.66
CA LEU A 144 -2.22 22.74 2.18
C LEU A 144 -2.06 24.13 2.78
N ALA A 145 -1.35 24.21 3.90
CA ALA A 145 -1.06 25.47 4.57
C ALA A 145 0.45 25.71 4.61
N GLY A 146 0.81 26.96 4.35
CA GLY A 146 2.15 27.52 4.39
C GLY A 146 2.03 29.02 4.10
N THR A 147 3.06 29.80 4.38
CA THR A 147 3.10 31.18 3.89
C THR A 147 3.19 31.17 2.37
N GLY A 148 2.23 31.82 1.70
CA GLY A 148 2.05 31.69 0.26
C GLY A 148 1.45 30.34 -0.14
N GLY A 149 1.59 29.97 -1.41
CA GLY A 149 1.14 28.68 -1.91
C GLY A 149 -0.32 28.66 -2.39
N THR A 150 -0.53 28.18 -3.60
CA THR A 150 -1.88 27.89 -4.13
C THR A 150 -1.93 26.45 -4.61
N LEU A 151 -2.96 25.72 -4.19
CA LEU A 151 -3.24 24.37 -4.69
C LEU A 151 -3.84 24.48 -6.10
N SER A 152 -3.22 23.83 -7.07
CA SER A 152 -3.67 23.80 -8.46
C SER A 152 -3.60 22.39 -9.04
N PRO A 153 -4.66 21.89 -9.68
CA PRO A 153 -5.97 22.53 -9.83
C PRO A 153 -6.73 22.65 -8.49
N THR A 154 -7.84 23.40 -8.46
CA THR A 154 -8.75 23.41 -7.30
C THR A 154 -9.16 21.97 -6.99
N PHE A 155 -9.26 21.66 -5.70
CA PHE A 155 -9.58 20.31 -5.25
C PHE A 155 -10.85 19.76 -5.92
N ALA A 156 -10.72 18.57 -6.50
CA ALA A 156 -11.82 17.75 -6.97
C ALA A 156 -11.50 16.29 -6.64
N ASN A 157 -12.47 15.53 -6.13
CA ASN A 157 -12.26 14.13 -5.72
C ASN A 157 -11.73 13.25 -6.87
N SER A 158 -12.11 13.55 -8.12
CA SER A 158 -11.66 12.86 -9.34
C SER A 158 -10.27 13.28 -9.82
N THR A 159 -9.66 14.31 -9.23
CA THR A 159 -8.32 14.76 -9.57
C THR A 159 -7.31 14.17 -8.57
N TYR A 160 -6.32 13.47 -9.10
CA TYR A 160 -5.32 12.73 -8.31
C TYR A 160 -3.93 13.35 -8.34
N TYR A 161 -3.71 14.39 -9.15
CA TYR A 161 -2.42 15.05 -9.28
C TYR A 161 -2.60 16.54 -9.09
N TYR A 162 -1.83 17.10 -8.15
CA TYR A 162 -1.86 18.50 -7.80
C TYR A 162 -0.46 19.08 -7.72
N SER A 163 -0.41 20.40 -7.82
CA SER A 163 0.76 21.22 -7.53
C SER A 163 0.40 22.20 -6.42
N PHE A 164 1.33 22.44 -5.50
CA PHE A 164 1.23 23.48 -4.49
C PHE A 164 2.44 24.41 -4.66
N GLY A 165 2.24 25.48 -5.44
CA GLY A 165 3.31 26.37 -5.89
C GLY A 165 3.17 27.78 -5.34
N GLY A 166 4.28 28.54 -5.31
CA GLY A 166 4.32 29.89 -4.76
C GLY A 166 4.48 29.92 -3.23
N VAL A 167 5.02 28.85 -2.65
CA VAL A 167 5.28 28.75 -1.21
C VAL A 167 6.56 29.51 -0.87
N SER A 168 6.52 30.36 0.15
CA SER A 168 7.69 31.02 0.73
C SER A 168 8.07 30.47 2.10
N ALA A 169 7.17 29.72 2.75
CA ALA A 169 7.47 29.06 4.02
C ALA A 169 8.53 27.94 3.88
N THR A 170 9.30 27.73 4.94
CA THR A 170 10.27 26.62 5.07
C THR A 170 9.61 25.27 5.32
N SER A 171 8.32 25.25 5.64
CA SER A 171 7.54 24.04 5.83
C SER A 171 6.08 24.27 5.48
N ILE A 172 5.38 23.19 5.18
CA ILE A 172 3.94 23.16 4.92
C ILE A 172 3.26 22.10 5.78
N THR A 173 1.95 22.22 5.94
CA THR A 173 1.10 21.16 6.50
C THR A 173 0.03 20.77 5.48
N VAL A 174 -0.42 19.53 5.55
CA VAL A 174 -1.47 18.97 4.69
C VAL A 174 -2.69 18.70 5.55
N THR A 175 -3.85 19.16 5.11
CA THR A 175 -5.14 18.83 5.70
C THR A 175 -5.98 18.09 4.67
N ALA A 176 -6.28 16.83 4.95
CA ALA A 176 -7.15 16.02 4.11
C ALA A 176 -8.40 15.63 4.90
N THR A 177 -9.56 15.75 4.27
CA THR A 177 -10.84 15.40 4.88
C THR A 177 -11.46 14.26 4.09
N ALA A 178 -11.96 13.27 4.81
CA ALA A 178 -12.74 12.16 4.28
C ALA A 178 -13.73 11.69 5.35
N ALA A 179 -14.71 10.85 4.99
CA ALA A 179 -15.68 10.31 5.94
C ALA A 179 -15.04 9.25 6.86
N SER A 180 -15.22 7.97 6.57
CA SER A 180 -14.72 6.87 7.40
C SER A 180 -13.48 6.21 6.77
N HIS A 181 -12.48 7.02 6.41
CA HIS A 181 -11.29 6.55 5.72
C HIS A 181 -10.09 6.49 6.66
N THR A 182 -9.20 5.52 6.42
CA THR A 182 -7.84 5.55 6.95
C THR A 182 -6.99 6.34 5.97
N LEU A 183 -6.48 7.50 6.42
CA LEU A 183 -5.65 8.39 5.61
C LEU A 183 -4.19 8.26 6.03
N LYS A 184 -3.30 8.00 5.07
CA LYS A 184 -1.85 7.94 5.31
C LYS A 184 -1.11 8.93 4.43
N LEU A 185 -0.17 9.66 5.01
CA LEU A 185 0.66 10.65 4.32
C LEU A 185 2.10 10.16 4.19
N TYR A 186 2.63 10.30 2.98
CA TYR A 186 4.01 10.03 2.64
C TYR A 186 4.63 11.28 2.01
N ALA A 187 5.90 11.53 2.28
CA ALA A 187 6.70 12.58 1.65
C ALA A 187 7.92 11.93 0.99
N ASP A 188 8.09 12.15 -0.32
CA ASP A 188 9.11 11.54 -1.17
C ASP A 188 9.18 10.00 -1.02
N GLY A 189 8.01 9.37 -0.84
CA GLY A 189 7.87 7.92 -0.63
C GLY A 189 8.07 7.46 0.81
N VAL A 190 8.53 8.32 1.72
CA VAL A 190 8.73 7.97 3.13
C VAL A 190 7.45 8.24 3.93
N TYR A 191 7.03 7.30 4.77
CA TYR A 191 5.88 7.48 5.65
C TYR A 191 6.11 8.64 6.61
N VAL A 192 5.15 9.58 6.66
CA VAL A 192 5.18 10.73 7.58
C VAL A 192 4.31 10.44 8.78
N GLN A 193 3.01 10.18 8.55
CA GLN A 193 2.03 9.90 9.59
C GLN A 193 0.70 9.40 9.02
N ASP A 194 -0.16 8.91 9.90
CA ASP A 194 -1.59 8.80 9.64
C ASP A 194 -2.23 10.19 9.83
N LEU A 195 -3.15 10.56 8.93
CA LEU A 195 -3.87 11.82 8.98
C LEU A 195 -5.21 11.64 9.69
N THR A 196 -5.50 12.54 10.63
CA THR A 196 -6.86 12.68 11.17
C THR A 196 -7.67 13.54 10.22
N SER A 197 -8.85 13.05 9.82
CA SER A 197 -9.73 13.76 8.88
C SER A 197 -10.00 15.20 9.33
N GLY A 198 -9.78 16.16 8.43
CA GLY A 198 -9.98 17.59 8.69
C GLY A 198 -8.94 18.24 9.60
N SER A 199 -7.89 17.51 10.01
CA SER A 199 -6.80 18.04 10.84
C SER A 199 -5.51 18.19 10.03
N ALA A 200 -4.72 19.19 10.40
CA ALA A 200 -3.41 19.41 9.78
C ALA A 200 -2.41 18.31 10.17
N SER A 201 -1.58 17.91 9.22
CA SER A 201 -0.40 17.08 9.48
C SER A 201 0.64 17.81 10.33
N ALA A 202 1.63 17.05 10.80
CA ALA A 202 2.92 17.57 11.21
C ALA A 202 3.56 18.39 10.08
N ALA A 203 4.46 19.30 10.47
CA ALA A 203 5.16 20.17 9.54
C ALA A 203 6.11 19.35 8.64
N ILE A 204 5.98 19.57 7.33
CA ILE A 204 6.81 18.95 6.31
C ILE A 204 7.77 20.00 5.80
N ALA A 205 9.07 19.81 6.03
CA ALA A 205 10.10 20.74 5.58
C ALA A 205 10.11 20.84 4.04
N LEU A 206 10.41 22.02 3.51
CA LEU A 206 10.61 22.27 2.09
C LEU A 206 12.02 22.79 1.84
N THR A 207 12.60 22.35 0.71
CA THR A 207 13.89 22.84 0.21
C THR A 207 13.62 23.79 -0.95
N LEU A 208 14.34 24.92 -0.98
CA LEU A 208 14.18 25.94 -2.03
C LEU A 208 14.45 25.32 -3.41
N ASN A 209 13.56 25.57 -4.37
CA ASN A 209 13.63 25.09 -5.75
C ASN A 209 13.71 23.57 -5.91
N VAL A 210 13.30 22.81 -4.89
CA VAL A 210 13.18 21.35 -4.95
C VAL A 210 11.71 20.97 -4.72
N GLY A 211 11.15 20.23 -5.67
CA GLY A 211 9.80 19.69 -5.53
C GLY A 211 9.77 18.59 -4.49
N LYS A 212 8.87 18.71 -3.52
CA LYS A 212 8.57 17.67 -2.55
C LYS A 212 7.30 16.95 -2.97
N LYS A 213 7.40 15.65 -3.21
CA LYS A 213 6.25 14.81 -3.57
C LYS A 213 5.54 14.37 -2.30
N LEU A 214 4.26 14.71 -2.18
CA LEU A 214 3.39 14.25 -1.11
C LEU A 214 2.40 13.26 -1.67
N THR A 215 2.25 12.11 -1.02
CA THR A 215 1.31 11.07 -1.42
C THR A 215 0.36 10.77 -0.27
N ILE A 216 -0.95 10.92 -0.55
CA ILE A 216 -2.01 10.62 0.41
C ILE A 216 -2.74 9.37 -0.08
N LEU A 217 -2.75 8.32 0.74
CA LEU A 217 -3.60 7.15 0.51
C LEU A 217 -4.89 7.33 1.29
N ALA A 218 -6.02 7.29 0.57
CA ALA A 218 -7.36 7.27 1.13
C ALA A 218 -7.92 5.86 1.00
N TYR A 219 -7.82 5.08 2.08
CA TYR A 219 -8.33 3.72 2.14
C TYR A 219 -9.69 3.68 2.84
N GLU A 220 -10.63 2.92 2.27
CA GLU A 220 -11.91 2.59 2.87
C GLU A 220 -12.03 1.07 2.92
N SER A 221 -12.46 0.54 4.07
CA SER A 221 -12.53 -0.91 4.28
C SER A 221 -13.39 -1.59 3.21
N GLY A 222 -12.84 -2.61 2.55
CA GLY A 222 -13.53 -3.35 1.49
C GLY A 222 -13.55 -2.65 0.12
N LYS A 223 -12.74 -1.59 -0.06
CA LYS A 223 -12.66 -0.82 -1.31
C LYS A 223 -11.22 -0.66 -1.78
N THR A 224 -11.06 -0.32 -3.05
CA THR A 224 -9.75 0.02 -3.63
C THR A 224 -9.34 1.43 -3.20
N THR A 225 -8.06 1.57 -2.85
CA THR A 225 -7.45 2.78 -2.29
C THR A 225 -7.36 3.86 -3.35
N LYS A 226 -7.78 5.09 -3.00
CA LYS A 226 -7.51 6.27 -3.84
C LYS A 226 -6.21 6.93 -3.42
N ILE A 227 -5.39 7.32 -4.40
CA ILE A 227 -4.09 7.94 -4.18
C ILE A 227 -4.13 9.36 -4.74
N TYR A 228 -3.80 10.32 -3.90
CA TYR A 228 -3.67 11.73 -4.28
C TYR A 228 -2.21 12.14 -4.16
N GLU A 229 -1.64 12.65 -5.24
CA GLU A 229 -0.26 13.12 -5.31
C GLU A 229 -0.21 14.63 -5.43
N ILE A 230 0.61 15.27 -4.62
CA ILE A 230 0.82 16.71 -4.61
C ILE A 230 2.31 16.99 -4.75
N ILE A 231 2.71 17.85 -5.68
CA ILE A 231 4.07 18.36 -5.77
C ILE A 231 4.09 19.75 -5.12
N ALA A 232 4.71 19.87 -3.95
CA ALA A 232 4.91 21.15 -3.28
C ALA A 232 6.27 21.74 -3.63
N ILE A 233 6.32 23.01 -4.04
CA ILE A 233 7.57 23.69 -4.42
C ILE A 233 7.67 25.01 -3.65
N LYS A 234 8.77 25.16 -2.91
CA LYS A 234 9.20 26.43 -2.34
C LYS A 234 9.93 27.24 -3.42
N THR A 235 9.48 28.46 -3.67
CA THR A 235 10.01 29.32 -4.75
C THR A 235 10.79 30.53 -4.27
N THR A 236 10.68 30.89 -2.99
CA THR A 236 11.38 32.03 -2.37
C THR A 236 11.76 31.72 -0.93
#